data_AF-A0A8T2A6Z2-F1
#
_entry.id   AF-A0A8T2A6Z2-F1
#
_cell.length_a   1.000
_cell.length_b   1.000
_cell.length_c   1.000
_cell.angle_alpha   90.00
_cell.angle_beta   90.00
_cell.angle_gamma   90.00
#
_symmetry.space_group_name_H-M   'P 1'
#
loop_
_entity.id
_entity.type
_entity.pdbx_description
1 polymer ?
#
loop_
_entity_poly.entity_id
_entity_poly.type
_entity_poly.pdbx_seq_one_letter_code
_entity_poly.pdbx_strand_id
1 'polypeptide(L)'
;MPDYTMNGSAFRDPTTAWFSKDGHWRTVVGSKRKRRGIAYIYRSRDFKHWVKAKHPVHSKESTGMWECPDFFPVSLTDFQNGLDLDYVGPNTKHVLKVSLDITRYEYYTLGKYDPKKDRYIPDGNTPDGWEGLRFDYGNFYASKTFFDYKKNRRILWGWANESDTVEDDILKGWAGIQVIPRTVLLDSSKKQLVFWPVEEIESLRGNYVRMNNHDIKMGQRIEVKGITPAQADVEVTFYVGSLEKAETFDPSFTFEPLDLCKIKGSNVKGGVGPFGLITLATPDLEEYTPVFFRVFKDTKTHKPKVLMCSDARPSSLKQDKGPLAKDRMYKPPFAGFVDVDMADGRISLRTLIDHSVVESFGALGKTVITSRVYPVKAVKENAHLYVFNNGTQTVTIESLNAWNMERPLQMNEGAL
;
A
#
# COMPACT_ATOMS: atom_id res chain seq x y z
N MET A 1 -0.06 -25.79 19.55
CA MET A 1 0.29 -25.18 20.85
C MET A 1 1.76 -24.77 20.84
N PRO A 2 2.12 -23.63 21.46
CA PRO A 2 3.53 -23.33 21.71
C PRO A 2 4.12 -24.42 22.62
N ASP A 3 5.36 -24.83 22.38
CA ASP A 3 6.07 -25.70 23.33
C ASP A 3 6.72 -24.87 24.45
N TYR A 4 7.27 -25.53 25.47
CA TYR A 4 7.89 -24.88 26.62
C TYR A 4 9.12 -24.01 26.27
N THR A 5 9.64 -24.09 25.03
CA THR A 5 10.75 -23.27 24.56
C THR A 5 10.29 -21.97 23.89
N MET A 6 8.98 -21.77 23.76
CA MET A 6 8.36 -20.65 23.06
C MET A 6 7.66 -19.69 24.02
N ASN A 7 7.60 -18.42 23.65
CA ASN A 7 6.87 -17.41 24.40
C ASN A 7 5.38 -17.47 24.05
N GLY A 8 4.54 -17.94 24.98
CA GLY A 8 3.10 -18.08 24.77
C GLY A 8 2.37 -16.76 24.46
N SER A 9 2.85 -15.62 24.95
CA SER A 9 2.29 -14.29 24.64
C SER A 9 2.74 -13.76 23.27
N ALA A 10 3.63 -14.47 22.59
CA ALA A 10 4.20 -14.08 21.30
C ALA A 10 4.17 -15.25 20.32
N PHE A 11 3.01 -15.90 20.21
CA PHE A 11 2.73 -16.99 19.27
C PHE A 11 1.28 -16.89 18.79
N ARG A 12 1.06 -16.38 17.58
CA ARG A 12 -0.28 -16.06 17.07
C ARG A 12 -0.35 -16.01 15.54
N ASP A 13 -1.57 -15.88 15.04
CA ASP A 13 -1.90 -15.61 13.64
C ASP A 13 -1.46 -16.73 12.67
N PRO A 14 -2.10 -17.92 12.73
CA PRO A 14 -1.82 -18.96 11.76
C PRO A 14 -2.17 -18.52 10.33
N THR A 15 -1.35 -18.91 9.36
CA THR A 15 -1.63 -18.70 7.93
C THR A 15 -2.71 -19.65 7.43
N THR A 16 -3.26 -19.36 6.26
CA THR A 16 -3.90 -20.40 5.43
C THR A 16 -2.94 -21.57 5.29
N ALA A 17 -3.46 -22.78 5.45
CA ALA A 17 -2.67 -23.99 5.34
C ALA A 17 -2.62 -24.48 3.90
N TRP A 18 -1.55 -25.16 3.51
CA TRP A 18 -1.42 -25.78 2.19
C TRP A 18 -1.06 -27.25 2.31
N PHE A 19 -1.62 -28.07 1.43
CA PHE A 19 -1.34 -29.50 1.39
C PHE A 19 -0.16 -29.74 0.46
N SER A 20 0.91 -30.38 0.96
CA SER A 20 2.09 -30.67 0.14
C SER A 20 2.15 -32.13 -0.27
N LYS A 21 2.88 -32.39 -1.36
CA LYS A 21 2.93 -33.67 -2.09
C LYS A 21 3.42 -34.87 -1.25
N ASP A 22 4.01 -34.62 -0.09
CA ASP A 22 4.42 -35.64 0.87
C ASP A 22 3.29 -36.04 1.86
N GLY A 23 2.05 -35.63 1.59
CA GLY A 23 0.86 -36.04 2.33
C GLY A 23 0.67 -35.31 3.67
N HIS A 24 1.27 -34.13 3.84
CA HIS A 24 1.09 -33.32 5.05
C HIS A 24 0.63 -31.90 4.70
N TRP A 25 -0.35 -31.41 5.47
CA TRP A 25 -0.65 -30.00 5.60
C TRP A 25 0.51 -29.26 6.24
N ARG A 26 0.72 -28.01 5.84
CA ARG A 26 1.59 -27.04 6.48
C ARG A 26 0.83 -25.77 6.80
N THR A 27 1.18 -25.15 7.92
CA THR A 27 0.77 -23.78 8.26
C THR A 27 1.92 -23.08 8.95
N VAL A 28 1.96 -21.75 8.83
CA VAL A 28 2.95 -20.90 9.47
C VAL A 28 2.29 -20.11 10.60
N VAL A 29 3.00 -19.91 11.71
CA VAL A 29 2.53 -19.11 12.85
C VAL A 29 3.58 -18.07 13.23
N GLY A 30 3.14 -16.83 13.42
CA GLY A 30 3.99 -15.70 13.76
C GLY A 30 4.47 -15.76 15.21
N SER A 31 5.74 -15.41 15.43
CA SER A 31 6.36 -15.46 16.75
C SER A 31 7.60 -14.56 16.85
N LYS A 32 8.17 -14.48 18.06
CA LYS A 32 9.56 -14.03 18.27
C LYS A 32 10.34 -14.86 19.28
N ARG A 33 11.67 -14.77 19.20
CA ARG A 33 12.60 -15.16 20.26
C ARG A 33 13.54 -14.01 20.55
N LYS A 34 13.46 -13.43 21.76
CA LYS A 34 14.09 -12.14 22.07
C LYS A 34 13.68 -11.09 21.03
N ARG A 35 14.62 -10.50 20.30
CA ARG A 35 14.37 -9.53 19.21
C ARG A 35 14.28 -10.17 17.81
N ARG A 36 14.39 -11.50 17.69
CA ARG A 36 14.26 -12.22 16.41
C ARG A 36 12.79 -12.42 16.08
N GLY A 37 12.32 -11.92 14.95
CA GLY A 37 11.05 -12.34 14.37
C GLY A 37 11.17 -13.74 13.77
N ILE A 38 10.15 -14.56 13.96
CA ILE A 38 10.17 -15.98 13.58
C ILE A 38 8.82 -16.36 12.96
N ALA A 39 8.87 -17.06 11.83
CA ALA A 39 7.74 -17.77 11.24
C ALA A 39 7.90 -19.27 11.49
N TYR A 40 7.24 -19.80 12.53
CA TYR A 40 7.28 -21.24 12.81
C TYR A 40 6.40 -21.99 11.83
N ILE A 41 6.86 -23.13 11.33
CA ILE A 41 6.05 -24.01 10.46
C ILE A 41 5.66 -25.27 11.20
N TYR A 42 4.39 -25.65 11.05
CA TYR A 42 3.81 -26.86 11.63
C TYR A 42 3.33 -27.78 10.52
N ARG A 43 3.39 -29.10 10.77
CA ARG A 43 2.92 -30.16 9.85
C ARG A 43 1.76 -30.93 10.47
N SER A 44 0.80 -31.35 9.66
CA SER A 44 -0.29 -32.23 10.08
C SER A 44 -0.74 -33.16 8.96
N ARG A 45 -1.16 -34.39 9.29
CA ARG A 45 -1.81 -35.29 8.31
C ARG A 45 -3.32 -35.14 8.28
N ASP A 46 -3.92 -34.75 9.40
CA ASP A 46 -5.37 -34.80 9.64
C ASP A 46 -5.98 -33.42 9.97
N PHE A 47 -5.18 -32.36 9.91
CA PHE A 47 -5.54 -30.99 10.25
C PHE A 47 -5.87 -30.73 11.73
N LYS A 48 -5.75 -31.75 12.59
CA LYS A 48 -6.06 -31.70 14.02
C LYS A 48 -4.80 -31.75 14.86
N HIS A 49 -3.92 -32.71 14.54
CA HIS A 49 -2.67 -32.92 15.25
C HIS A 49 -1.52 -32.26 14.49
N TRP A 50 -0.94 -31.22 15.09
CA TRP A 50 0.10 -30.39 14.47
C TRP A 50 1.44 -30.57 15.20
N VAL A 51 2.48 -30.92 14.44
CA VAL A 51 3.85 -31.06 14.94
C VAL A 51 4.71 -29.92 14.40
N LYS A 52 5.38 -29.19 15.29
CA LYS A 52 6.31 -28.11 14.92
C LYS A 52 7.52 -28.70 14.18
N ALA A 53 7.93 -28.09 13.08
CA ALA A 53 9.18 -28.46 12.42
C ALA A 53 10.40 -28.03 13.27
N LYS A 54 11.53 -28.73 13.08
CA LYS A 54 12.79 -28.42 13.80
C LYS A 54 13.29 -27.00 13.57
N HIS A 55 13.11 -26.49 12.35
CA HIS A 55 13.51 -25.14 11.96
C HIS A 55 12.28 -24.33 11.53
N PRO A 56 12.24 -23.01 11.82
CA PRO A 56 11.20 -22.15 11.27
C PRO A 56 11.34 -22.07 9.74
N VAL A 57 10.26 -21.70 9.06
CA VAL A 57 10.32 -21.48 7.59
C VAL A 57 11.30 -20.35 7.28
N HIS A 58 11.26 -19.28 8.07
CA HIS A 58 12.19 -18.15 8.03
C HIS A 58 12.24 -17.42 9.38
N SER A 59 13.30 -16.65 9.62
CA SER A 59 13.44 -15.78 10.79
C SER A 59 14.44 -14.67 10.51
N LYS A 60 14.26 -13.50 11.12
CA LYS A 60 15.20 -12.37 10.97
C LYS A 60 15.49 -11.68 12.29
N GLU A 61 16.75 -11.29 12.48
CA GLU A 61 17.18 -10.54 13.66
C GLU A 61 16.62 -9.12 13.69
N SER A 62 16.46 -8.57 14.89
CA SER A 62 16.08 -7.16 15.11
C SER A 62 14.75 -6.69 14.52
N THR A 63 13.88 -7.61 14.08
CA THR A 63 12.55 -7.30 13.53
C THR A 63 11.41 -7.39 14.55
N GLY A 64 11.68 -7.89 15.77
CA GLY A 64 10.67 -7.95 16.82
C GLY A 64 9.65 -9.07 16.62
N MET A 65 8.38 -8.83 16.98
CA MET A 65 7.30 -9.80 16.77
C MET A 65 6.85 -9.77 15.31
N TRP A 66 6.72 -10.95 14.71
CA TRP A 66 6.05 -11.13 13.43
C TRP A 66 4.60 -11.50 13.67
N GLU A 67 3.70 -10.58 13.34
CA GLU A 67 2.26 -10.76 13.36
C GLU A 67 1.76 -11.09 11.96
N CYS A 68 0.58 -11.70 11.88
CA CYS A 68 -0.18 -11.93 10.65
C CYS A 68 0.71 -12.35 9.46
N PRO A 69 1.54 -13.41 9.59
CA PRO A 69 2.29 -13.90 8.46
C PRO A 69 1.34 -14.28 7.33
N ASP A 70 1.85 -14.24 6.11
CA ASP A 70 1.22 -14.84 4.96
C ASP A 70 2.29 -15.47 4.06
N PHE A 71 1.98 -16.60 3.45
CA PHE A 71 2.94 -17.38 2.67
C PHE A 71 2.25 -18.00 1.46
N PHE A 72 2.62 -17.53 0.27
CA PHE A 72 1.92 -17.94 -0.95
C PHE A 72 2.82 -17.90 -2.19
N PRO A 73 2.52 -18.71 -3.22
CA PRO A 73 3.23 -18.68 -4.48
C PRO A 73 2.72 -17.57 -5.41
N VAL A 74 3.60 -17.14 -6.31
CA VAL A 74 3.32 -16.26 -7.45
C VAL A 74 4.01 -16.81 -8.70
N SER A 75 3.41 -16.56 -9.86
CA SER A 75 3.92 -17.07 -11.14
C SER A 75 5.07 -16.22 -11.68
N LEU A 76 6.06 -16.89 -12.30
CA LEU A 76 7.19 -16.24 -12.97
C LEU A 76 6.95 -15.96 -14.46
N THR A 77 5.84 -16.47 -15.00
CA THR A 77 5.51 -16.46 -16.44
C THR A 77 4.10 -15.97 -16.74
N ASP A 78 3.19 -16.04 -15.77
CA ASP A 78 1.83 -15.51 -15.87
C ASP A 78 1.72 -14.31 -14.91
N PHE A 79 1.64 -13.11 -15.48
CA PHE A 79 1.54 -11.87 -14.73
C PHE A 79 0.10 -11.33 -14.68
N GLN A 80 -0.89 -12.19 -14.95
CA GLN A 80 -2.32 -11.82 -14.96
C GLN A 80 -3.12 -12.64 -13.94
N ASN A 81 -2.72 -13.89 -13.69
CA ASN A 81 -3.40 -14.78 -12.75
C ASN A 81 -2.59 -15.03 -11.46
N GLY A 82 -3.32 -15.30 -10.39
CA GLY A 82 -2.77 -15.81 -9.14
C GLY A 82 -2.48 -17.31 -9.21
N LEU A 83 -1.69 -17.81 -8.26
CA LEU A 83 -1.50 -19.23 -8.03
C LEU A 83 -2.17 -19.66 -6.74
N ASP A 84 -2.76 -20.86 -6.76
CA ASP A 84 -3.20 -21.56 -5.55
C ASP A 84 -2.00 -21.89 -4.64
N LEU A 85 -2.24 -21.99 -3.33
CA LEU A 85 -1.21 -22.24 -2.32
C LEU A 85 -0.53 -23.60 -2.47
N ASP A 86 -1.21 -24.62 -2.99
CA ASP A 86 -0.65 -25.96 -3.19
C ASP A 86 0.08 -26.12 -4.54
N TYR A 87 0.13 -25.05 -5.36
CA TYR A 87 0.78 -25.09 -6.66
C TYR A 87 2.29 -25.36 -6.51
N VAL A 88 2.77 -26.42 -7.17
CA VAL A 88 4.19 -26.79 -7.20
C VAL A 88 4.63 -26.88 -8.66
N GLY A 89 5.44 -25.91 -9.09
CA GLY A 89 6.01 -25.88 -10.44
C GLY A 89 7.33 -25.10 -10.54
N PRO A 90 8.12 -25.32 -11.61
CA PRO A 90 9.44 -24.70 -11.79
C PRO A 90 9.37 -23.18 -11.99
N ASN A 91 8.25 -22.65 -12.48
CA ASN A 91 8.04 -21.24 -12.80
C ASN A 91 7.36 -20.49 -11.65
N THR A 92 7.83 -20.70 -10.42
CA THR A 92 7.23 -20.11 -9.21
C THR A 92 8.24 -19.37 -8.38
N LYS A 93 7.75 -18.31 -7.74
CA LYS A 93 8.39 -17.69 -6.58
C LYS A 93 7.42 -17.73 -5.40
N HIS A 94 7.92 -17.62 -4.18
CA HIS A 94 7.10 -17.51 -2.99
C HIS A 94 7.26 -16.12 -2.38
N VAL A 95 6.16 -15.64 -1.82
CA VAL A 95 6.08 -14.42 -1.03
C VAL A 95 6.01 -14.85 0.42
N LEU A 96 6.90 -14.31 1.26
CA LEU A 96 6.71 -14.33 2.70
C LEU A 96 6.41 -12.90 3.14
N LYS A 97 5.19 -12.68 3.63
CA LYS A 97 4.74 -11.43 4.21
C LYS A 97 4.64 -11.56 5.73
N VAL A 98 4.99 -10.50 6.44
CA VAL A 98 4.81 -10.37 7.90
C VAL A 98 4.40 -8.94 8.26
N SER A 99 3.59 -8.80 9.29
CA SER A 99 3.31 -7.51 9.93
C SER A 99 4.27 -7.34 11.12
N LEU A 100 5.11 -6.30 11.11
CA LEU A 100 6.06 -6.06 12.20
C LEU A 100 5.38 -5.24 13.30
N ASP A 101 5.24 -5.83 14.48
CA ASP A 101 4.60 -5.20 15.66
C ASP A 101 5.31 -3.88 16.05
N ILE A 102 6.64 -3.85 15.88
CA ILE A 102 7.48 -2.71 16.29
C ILE A 102 7.34 -1.48 15.39
N THR A 103 7.11 -1.67 14.08
CA THR A 103 7.01 -0.54 13.14
C THR A 103 5.57 -0.21 12.79
N ARG A 104 4.62 -1.09 13.10
CA ARG A 104 3.21 -0.98 12.69
C ARG A 104 3.03 -0.90 11.16
N TYR A 105 3.97 -1.49 10.42
CA TYR A 105 3.86 -1.72 8.98
C TYR A 105 4.04 -3.20 8.66
N GLU A 106 3.69 -3.55 7.42
CA GLU A 106 3.90 -4.88 6.89
C GLU A 106 4.89 -4.89 5.74
N TYR A 107 5.61 -6.00 5.67
CA TYR A 107 6.73 -6.17 4.76
C TYR A 107 6.64 -7.54 4.13
N TYR A 108 7.17 -7.64 2.93
CA TYR A 108 7.33 -8.91 2.27
C TYR A 108 8.70 -9.04 1.63
N THR A 109 9.10 -10.29 1.46
CA THR A 109 10.23 -10.66 0.61
C THR A 109 9.76 -11.62 -0.46
N LEU A 110 10.56 -11.67 -1.52
CA LEU A 110 10.43 -12.59 -2.63
C LEU A 110 11.54 -13.64 -2.53
N GLY A 111 11.22 -14.92 -2.74
CA GLY A 111 12.21 -15.98 -2.56
C GLY A 111 11.74 -17.36 -3.00
N LYS A 112 12.55 -18.37 -2.71
CA LYS A 112 12.26 -19.78 -3.04
C LYS A 112 11.89 -20.57 -1.79
N TYR A 113 10.89 -21.43 -1.92
CA TYR A 113 10.51 -22.39 -0.89
C TYR A 113 11.08 -23.77 -1.24
N ASP A 114 11.83 -24.35 -0.31
CA ASP A 114 12.27 -25.75 -0.35
C ASP A 114 11.30 -26.60 0.48
N PRO A 115 10.34 -27.32 -0.14
CA PRO A 115 9.34 -28.12 0.58
C PRO A 115 9.93 -29.36 1.25
N LYS A 116 11.13 -29.81 0.87
CA LYS A 116 11.80 -30.94 1.54
C LYS A 116 12.38 -30.52 2.88
N LYS A 117 12.95 -29.31 2.94
CA LYS A 117 13.55 -28.74 4.16
C LYS A 117 12.58 -27.90 4.98
N ASP A 118 11.42 -27.55 4.43
CA ASP A 118 10.50 -26.54 4.94
C ASP A 118 11.21 -25.22 5.23
N ARG A 119 12.00 -24.76 4.27
CA ARG A 119 12.77 -23.51 4.38
C ARG A 119 12.43 -22.58 3.25
N TYR A 120 12.21 -21.32 3.60
CA TYR A 120 12.13 -20.22 2.65
C TYR A 120 13.47 -19.49 2.62
N ILE A 121 13.92 -19.16 1.41
CA ILE A 121 15.18 -18.46 1.15
C ILE A 121 14.83 -17.21 0.34
N PRO A 122 14.88 -16.01 0.95
CA PRO A 122 14.74 -14.75 0.21
C PRO A 122 15.77 -14.64 -0.92
N ASP A 123 15.41 -14.02 -2.03
CA ASP A 123 16.32 -13.82 -3.17
C ASP A 123 17.53 -12.93 -2.84
N GLY A 124 17.42 -12.08 -1.81
CA GLY A 124 18.48 -11.16 -1.38
C GLY A 124 18.55 -9.85 -2.19
N ASN A 125 17.64 -9.62 -3.14
CA ASN A 125 17.61 -8.41 -3.97
C ASN A 125 17.06 -7.17 -3.24
N THR A 126 16.27 -7.38 -2.18
CA THR A 126 15.70 -6.33 -1.35
C THR A 126 15.95 -6.62 0.13
N PRO A 127 15.95 -5.59 1.00
CA PRO A 127 16.15 -5.79 2.43
C PRO A 127 15.08 -6.71 3.04
N ASP A 128 15.54 -7.66 3.85
CA ASP A 128 14.69 -8.51 4.69
C ASP A 128 14.51 -7.84 6.06
N GLY A 129 13.50 -6.98 6.17
CA GLY A 129 13.23 -6.18 7.36
C GLY A 129 12.49 -4.87 7.07
N TRP A 130 12.61 -3.89 7.97
CA TRP A 130 11.88 -2.62 7.94
C TRP A 130 12.22 -1.66 6.78
N GLU A 131 13.32 -1.91 6.07
CA GLU A 131 13.77 -1.20 4.86
C GLU A 131 13.28 -1.92 3.58
N GLY A 132 12.56 -3.03 3.74
CA GLY A 132 12.10 -3.89 2.67
C GLY A 132 10.87 -3.37 1.93
N LEU A 133 10.37 -4.21 1.03
CA LEU A 133 9.15 -3.95 0.27
C LEU A 133 7.92 -4.04 1.18
N ARG A 134 6.93 -3.18 0.93
CA ARG A 134 5.63 -3.16 1.64
C ARG A 134 4.50 -3.38 0.65
N PHE A 135 3.39 -3.94 1.11
CA PHE A 135 2.16 -4.00 0.30
C PHE A 135 1.55 -2.61 0.13
N ASP A 136 1.69 -1.78 1.15
CA ASP A 136 1.21 -0.40 1.20
C ASP A 136 2.16 0.41 2.10
N TYR A 137 2.43 1.64 1.71
CA TYR A 137 3.37 2.53 2.39
C TYR A 137 2.69 3.50 3.38
N GLY A 138 1.38 3.37 3.60
CA GLY A 138 0.58 4.21 4.50
C GLY A 138 -0.11 3.47 5.66
N ASN A 139 -1.32 3.89 6.01
CA ASN A 139 -2.19 3.27 7.03
C ASN A 139 -2.69 1.90 6.56
N PHE A 140 -1.90 0.86 6.76
CA PHE A 140 -2.23 -0.50 6.32
C PHE A 140 -1.53 -1.54 7.18
N TYR A 141 -2.30 -2.45 7.75
CA TYR A 141 -1.78 -3.46 8.66
C TYR A 141 -2.57 -4.76 8.64
N ALA A 142 -1.99 -5.79 9.27
CA ALA A 142 -2.60 -7.11 9.48
C ALA A 142 -3.19 -7.73 8.19
N SER A 143 -2.59 -7.45 7.02
CA SER A 143 -3.14 -7.92 5.76
C SER A 143 -3.10 -9.44 5.61
N LYS A 144 -3.99 -9.97 4.77
CA LYS A 144 -4.06 -11.39 4.46
C LYS A 144 -4.57 -11.61 3.06
N THR A 145 -4.01 -12.60 2.37
CA THR A 145 -4.46 -13.00 1.05
C THR A 145 -5.26 -14.30 1.07
N PHE A 146 -6.12 -14.47 0.08
CA PHE A 146 -6.71 -15.76 -0.28
C PHE A 146 -6.71 -15.92 -1.80
N PHE A 147 -6.87 -17.15 -2.28
CA PHE A 147 -7.00 -17.43 -3.69
C PHE A 147 -8.48 -17.54 -4.09
N ASP A 148 -8.89 -16.72 -5.05
CA ASP A 148 -10.21 -16.73 -5.67
C ASP A 148 -10.18 -17.64 -6.91
N TYR A 149 -10.64 -18.88 -6.74
CA TYR A 149 -10.71 -19.89 -7.80
C TYR A 149 -11.66 -19.52 -8.94
N LYS A 150 -12.66 -18.66 -8.69
CA LYS A 150 -13.64 -18.31 -9.72
C LYS A 150 -13.02 -17.42 -10.80
N LYS A 151 -12.07 -16.57 -10.42
CA LYS A 151 -11.37 -15.63 -11.30
C LYS A 151 -9.86 -15.88 -11.40
N ASN A 152 -9.37 -17.00 -10.87
CA ASN A 152 -7.95 -17.38 -10.88
C ASN A 152 -7.01 -16.26 -10.40
N ARG A 153 -7.38 -15.57 -9.32
CA ARG A 153 -6.64 -14.40 -8.82
C ARG A 153 -6.40 -14.49 -7.33
N ARG A 154 -5.32 -13.88 -6.86
CA ARG A 154 -5.07 -13.71 -5.42
C ARG A 154 -5.63 -12.38 -4.96
N ILE A 155 -6.46 -12.40 -3.93
CA ILE A 155 -7.10 -11.22 -3.34
C ILE A 155 -6.45 -10.91 -2.00
N LEU A 156 -6.11 -9.63 -1.80
CA LEU A 156 -5.56 -9.06 -0.58
C LEU A 156 -6.64 -8.27 0.16
N TRP A 157 -6.80 -8.56 1.44
CA TRP A 157 -7.49 -7.73 2.42
C TRP A 157 -6.47 -7.06 3.34
N GLY A 158 -6.78 -5.86 3.82
CA GLY A 158 -5.94 -5.17 4.79
C GLY A 158 -6.71 -4.17 5.63
N TRP A 159 -6.33 -4.09 6.90
CA TRP A 159 -6.95 -3.22 7.88
C TRP A 159 -6.26 -1.85 7.87
N ALA A 160 -7.06 -0.80 7.71
CA ALA A 160 -6.65 0.57 7.98
C ALA A 160 -7.26 0.99 9.32
N ASN A 161 -6.42 1.06 10.35
CA ASN A 161 -6.82 1.59 11.65
C ASN A 161 -7.12 3.09 11.56
N GLU A 162 -7.73 3.63 12.59
CA GLU A 162 -8.07 5.06 12.63
C GLU A 162 -6.83 5.95 12.78
N SER A 163 -6.94 7.17 12.24
CA SER A 163 -5.94 8.25 12.38
C SER A 163 -6.51 9.48 13.11
N ASP A 164 -7.75 9.42 13.59
CA ASP A 164 -8.30 10.39 14.56
C ASP A 164 -8.00 9.93 16.00
N THR A 165 -8.73 10.44 16.99
CA THR A 165 -8.46 10.17 18.41
C THR A 165 -9.36 9.07 18.96
N VAL A 166 -8.94 8.43 20.06
CA VAL A 166 -9.77 7.42 20.76
C VAL A 166 -11.09 8.02 21.26
N GLU A 167 -11.11 9.31 21.61
CA GLU A 167 -12.35 10.00 21.96
C GLU A 167 -13.29 10.07 20.75
N ASP A 168 -12.75 10.32 19.56
CA ASP A 168 -13.54 10.36 18.33
C ASP A 168 -14.08 9.00 17.94
N ASP A 169 -13.29 7.93 18.11
CA ASP A 169 -13.74 6.55 17.97
C ASP A 169 -14.98 6.28 18.82
N ILE A 170 -14.93 6.69 20.10
CA ILE A 170 -16.04 6.52 21.04
C ILE A 170 -17.26 7.37 20.62
N LEU A 171 -17.03 8.63 20.25
CA LEU A 171 -18.10 9.56 19.86
C LEU A 171 -18.79 9.15 18.55
N LYS A 172 -18.03 8.68 17.56
CA LYS A 172 -18.58 8.22 16.27
C LYS A 172 -19.15 6.81 16.35
N GLY A 173 -18.80 6.04 17.39
CA GLY A 173 -19.37 4.72 17.71
C GLY A 173 -18.79 3.55 16.92
N TRP A 174 -17.69 3.76 16.19
CA TRP A 174 -17.01 2.73 15.40
C TRP A 174 -15.53 3.08 15.22
N ALA A 175 -14.69 2.10 14.88
CA ALA A 175 -13.27 2.32 14.58
C ALA A 175 -12.72 1.21 13.68
N GLY A 176 -11.91 1.59 12.69
CA GLY A 176 -11.23 0.71 11.76
C GLY A 176 -12.07 0.39 10.53
N ILE A 177 -11.41 0.39 9.37
CA ILE A 177 -11.99 -0.05 8.10
C ILE A 177 -11.12 -1.13 7.46
N GLN A 178 -11.72 -1.90 6.56
CA GLN A 178 -10.95 -2.63 5.56
C GLN A 178 -10.77 -1.72 4.35
N VAL A 179 -9.58 -1.74 3.75
CA VAL A 179 -9.39 -1.13 2.43
C VAL A 179 -10.12 -1.93 1.36
N ILE A 180 -10.30 -1.34 0.18
CA ILE A 180 -10.83 -2.07 -0.97
C ILE A 180 -9.95 -3.29 -1.28
N PRO A 181 -10.52 -4.48 -1.48
CA PRO A 181 -9.76 -5.67 -1.82
C PRO A 181 -8.93 -5.47 -3.09
N ARG A 182 -7.70 -5.98 -3.08
CA ARG A 182 -6.75 -5.79 -4.19
C ARG A 182 -6.34 -7.12 -4.80
N THR A 183 -6.19 -7.18 -6.12
CA THR A 183 -5.45 -8.27 -6.76
C THR A 183 -3.97 -8.18 -6.41
N VAL A 184 -3.30 -9.33 -6.32
CA VAL A 184 -1.86 -9.43 -6.05
C VAL A 184 -1.19 -10.22 -7.15
N LEU A 185 -0.24 -9.58 -7.85
CA LEU A 185 0.51 -10.20 -8.93
C LEU A 185 2.01 -9.90 -8.77
N LEU A 186 2.86 -10.74 -9.36
CA LEU A 186 4.28 -10.42 -9.49
C LEU A 186 4.45 -9.43 -10.65
N ASP A 187 5.22 -8.36 -10.43
CA ASP A 187 5.60 -7.46 -11.52
C ASP A 187 6.44 -8.19 -12.57
N SER A 188 6.36 -7.77 -13.84
CA SER A 188 7.13 -8.38 -14.93
C SER A 188 8.65 -8.26 -14.75
N SER A 189 9.13 -7.27 -13.96
CA SER A 189 10.54 -7.19 -13.54
C SER A 189 10.96 -8.30 -12.57
N LYS A 190 9.99 -8.97 -11.94
CA LYS A 190 10.14 -10.03 -10.93
C LYS A 190 10.79 -9.57 -9.62
N LYS A 191 10.86 -8.25 -9.39
CA LYS A 191 11.51 -7.62 -8.23
C LYS A 191 10.54 -7.21 -7.12
N GLN A 192 9.26 -7.04 -7.43
CA GLN A 192 8.22 -6.64 -6.49
C GLN A 192 6.86 -7.20 -6.92
N LEU A 193 5.88 -7.06 -6.04
CA LEU A 193 4.46 -7.29 -6.34
C LEU A 193 3.80 -5.99 -6.84
N VAL A 194 2.72 -6.16 -7.57
CA VAL A 194 1.79 -5.09 -7.96
C VAL A 194 0.42 -5.35 -7.35
N PHE A 195 -0.26 -4.29 -6.98
CA PHE A 195 -1.56 -4.32 -6.31
C PHE A 195 -2.55 -3.43 -7.03
N TRP A 196 -3.71 -3.96 -7.38
CA TRP A 196 -4.76 -3.19 -8.05
C TRP A 196 -6.11 -3.44 -7.41
N PRO A 197 -6.98 -2.44 -7.22
CA PRO A 197 -8.34 -2.69 -6.77
C PRO A 197 -9.03 -3.76 -7.63
N VAL A 198 -9.80 -4.64 -7.00
CA VAL A 198 -10.57 -5.64 -7.74
C VAL A 198 -11.50 -4.96 -8.74
N GLU A 199 -11.60 -5.52 -9.96
CA GLU A 199 -12.41 -4.96 -11.05
C GLU A 199 -13.89 -4.74 -10.67
N GLU A 200 -14.40 -5.49 -9.68
CA GLU A 200 -15.76 -5.34 -9.16
C GLU A 200 -16.06 -3.93 -8.63
N ILE A 201 -15.05 -3.21 -8.12
CA ILE A 201 -15.26 -1.83 -7.66
C ILE A 201 -15.73 -0.91 -8.80
N GLU A 202 -15.35 -1.23 -10.04
CA GLU A 202 -15.69 -0.42 -11.20
C GLU A 202 -17.19 -0.47 -11.52
N SER A 203 -17.93 -1.46 -10.98
CA SER A 203 -19.39 -1.49 -11.05
C SER A 203 -20.08 -0.37 -10.26
N LEU A 204 -19.35 0.29 -9.34
CA LEU A 204 -19.83 1.45 -8.60
C LEU A 204 -19.57 2.76 -9.35
N ARG A 205 -18.83 2.75 -10.47
CA ARG A 205 -18.56 3.97 -11.26
C ARG A 205 -19.86 4.48 -11.89
N GLY A 206 -20.28 5.67 -11.47
CA GLY A 206 -21.40 6.41 -12.04
C GLY A 206 -20.96 7.46 -13.07
N ASN A 207 -21.59 8.63 -13.01
CA ASN A 207 -21.24 9.77 -13.88
C ASN A 207 -19.76 10.14 -13.75
N TYR A 208 -19.14 10.53 -14.86
CA TYR A 208 -17.72 10.82 -14.91
C TYR A 208 -17.40 12.10 -15.67
N VAL A 209 -16.25 12.67 -15.33
CA VAL A 209 -15.61 13.79 -16.02
C VAL A 209 -14.30 13.32 -16.64
N ARG A 210 -14.00 13.86 -17.83
CA ARG A 210 -12.76 13.60 -18.54
C ARG A 210 -12.04 14.89 -18.90
N MET A 211 -10.72 14.89 -18.72
CA MET A 211 -9.82 15.96 -19.15
C MET A 211 -8.67 15.33 -19.92
N ASN A 212 -8.22 15.96 -21.02
CA ASN A 212 -7.06 15.47 -21.78
C ASN A 212 -6.22 16.65 -22.27
N ASN A 213 -4.91 16.43 -22.39
CA ASN A 213 -3.96 17.38 -22.95
C ASN A 213 -4.02 18.78 -22.31
N HIS A 214 -4.01 18.84 -20.98
CA HIS A 214 -3.96 20.10 -20.23
C HIS A 214 -2.60 20.30 -19.57
N ASP A 215 -1.90 21.35 -19.97
CA ASP A 215 -0.66 21.76 -19.33
C ASP A 215 -0.91 22.42 -17.97
N ILE A 216 -0.17 21.98 -16.96
CA ILE A 216 -0.13 22.58 -15.63
C ILE A 216 1.24 23.18 -15.42
N LYS A 217 1.32 24.51 -15.42
CA LYS A 217 2.55 25.25 -15.12
C LYS A 217 2.77 25.32 -13.61
N MET A 218 3.99 25.70 -13.23
CA MET A 218 4.36 25.90 -11.83
C MET A 218 3.36 26.79 -11.08
N GLY A 219 2.88 26.32 -9.94
CA GLY A 219 1.93 27.02 -9.07
C GLY A 219 0.47 26.94 -9.53
N GLN A 220 0.20 26.32 -10.68
CA GLN A 220 -1.17 26.16 -11.15
C GLN A 220 -1.86 24.95 -10.51
N ARG A 221 -3.16 25.10 -10.30
CA ARG A 221 -4.09 24.05 -9.90
C ARG A 221 -5.34 24.13 -10.76
N ILE A 222 -5.87 22.99 -11.16
CA ILE A 222 -7.09 22.87 -11.95
C ILE A 222 -8.09 22.04 -11.15
N GLU A 223 -9.26 22.61 -10.90
CA GLU A 223 -10.34 21.92 -10.20
C GLU A 223 -11.02 20.91 -11.13
N VAL A 224 -11.21 19.68 -10.64
CA VAL A 224 -11.98 18.64 -11.32
C VAL A 224 -13.44 18.79 -10.91
N LYS A 225 -14.22 19.46 -11.76
CA LYS A 225 -15.65 19.75 -11.52
C LYS A 225 -16.55 18.65 -12.08
N GLY A 226 -17.80 18.61 -11.61
CA GLY A 226 -18.83 17.69 -12.11
C GLY A 226 -18.82 16.31 -11.47
N ILE A 227 -18.10 16.15 -10.35
CA ILE A 227 -18.04 14.93 -9.55
C ILE A 227 -18.37 15.25 -8.08
N THR A 228 -18.41 14.21 -7.24
CA THR A 228 -18.55 14.23 -5.79
C THR A 228 -17.19 13.87 -5.17
N PRO A 229 -16.29 14.85 -4.93
CA PRO A 229 -14.90 14.56 -4.58
C PRO A 229 -14.70 13.77 -3.29
N ALA A 230 -15.67 13.80 -2.38
CA ALA A 230 -15.63 13.01 -1.16
C ALA A 230 -15.87 11.50 -1.38
N GLN A 231 -16.37 11.07 -2.54
CA GLN A 231 -16.59 9.66 -2.87
C GLN A 231 -16.40 9.44 -4.39
N ALA A 232 -15.15 9.21 -4.81
CA ALA A 232 -14.74 9.21 -6.20
C ALA A 232 -13.61 8.22 -6.51
N ASP A 233 -13.52 7.78 -7.76
CA ASP A 233 -12.38 7.06 -8.31
C ASP A 233 -11.76 7.94 -9.39
N VAL A 234 -10.45 8.22 -9.27
CA VAL A 234 -9.75 9.17 -10.15
C VAL A 234 -8.54 8.47 -10.75
N GLU A 235 -8.49 8.40 -12.07
CA GLU A 235 -7.34 7.92 -12.82
C GLU A 235 -6.74 9.07 -13.63
N VAL A 236 -5.44 9.31 -13.45
CA VAL A 236 -4.71 10.36 -14.18
C VAL A 236 -3.37 9.83 -14.69
N THR A 237 -3.04 10.16 -15.93
CA THR A 237 -1.72 9.95 -16.53
C THR A 237 -1.07 11.30 -16.76
N PHE A 238 0.08 11.51 -16.14
CA PHE A 238 0.90 12.69 -16.30
C PHE A 238 1.99 12.44 -17.34
N TYR A 239 2.18 13.39 -18.24
CA TYR A 239 3.37 13.48 -19.10
C TYR A 239 4.28 14.59 -18.58
N VAL A 240 5.50 14.24 -18.15
CA VAL A 240 6.45 15.18 -17.53
C VAL A 240 7.42 15.83 -18.54
N GLY A 241 7.41 15.35 -19.80
CA GLY A 241 8.32 15.83 -20.83
C GLY A 241 9.79 15.60 -20.49
N SER A 242 10.60 16.66 -20.53
CA SER A 242 12.03 16.57 -20.23
C SER A 242 12.32 16.48 -18.73
N LEU A 243 13.26 15.61 -18.38
CA LEU A 243 13.78 15.46 -17.01
C LEU A 243 15.01 16.35 -16.74
N GLU A 244 15.36 17.28 -17.63
CA GLU A 244 16.50 18.19 -17.45
C GLU A 244 16.41 19.01 -16.16
N LYS A 245 15.20 19.42 -15.77
CA LYS A 245 14.98 20.18 -14.53
C LYS A 245 14.92 19.31 -13.28
N ALA A 246 14.92 17.98 -13.39
CA ALA A 246 14.85 17.10 -12.22
C ALA A 246 16.07 17.31 -11.30
N GLU A 247 15.81 17.40 -10.00
CA GLU A 247 16.84 17.57 -8.97
C GLU A 247 17.70 16.31 -8.83
N THR A 248 18.94 16.45 -8.42
CA THR A 248 19.78 15.29 -8.07
C THR A 248 19.21 14.57 -6.85
N PHE A 249 19.10 13.25 -6.92
CA PHE A 249 18.70 12.41 -5.79
C PHE A 249 19.85 12.33 -4.78
N ASP A 250 19.55 12.59 -3.50
CA ASP A 250 20.49 12.36 -2.40
C ASP A 250 20.39 10.89 -1.95
N PRO A 251 21.45 10.08 -2.12
CA PRO A 251 21.43 8.66 -1.78
C PRO A 251 21.20 8.36 -0.30
N SER A 252 21.36 9.33 0.62
CA SER A 252 21.04 9.15 2.03
C SER A 252 19.56 8.79 2.26
N PHE A 253 18.67 9.16 1.34
CA PHE A 253 17.24 8.84 1.40
C PHE A 253 16.86 7.50 0.74
N THR A 254 17.82 6.66 0.35
CA THR A 254 17.54 5.41 -0.40
C THR A 254 16.51 4.51 0.28
N PHE A 255 16.54 4.44 1.61
CA PHE A 255 15.60 3.67 2.44
C PHE A 255 14.68 4.55 3.30
N GLU A 256 14.70 5.88 3.09
CA GLU A 256 13.97 6.87 3.87
C GLU A 256 13.05 7.76 2.99
N PRO A 257 12.16 7.16 2.15
CA PRO A 257 11.27 7.95 1.28
C PRO A 257 10.34 8.86 2.09
N LEU A 258 9.94 8.44 3.29
CA LEU A 258 9.04 9.18 4.17
C LEU A 258 9.70 10.47 4.69
N ASP A 259 10.98 10.42 5.05
CA ASP A 259 11.71 11.61 5.48
C ASP A 259 11.99 12.57 4.31
N LEU A 260 12.27 12.02 3.13
CA LEU A 260 12.36 12.84 1.92
C LEU A 260 11.04 13.56 1.64
N CYS A 261 9.90 12.87 1.79
CA CYS A 261 8.57 13.44 1.60
C CYS A 261 8.24 14.54 2.63
N LYS A 262 8.65 14.38 3.90
CA LYS A 262 8.49 15.40 4.95
C LYS A 262 9.16 16.72 4.54
N ILE A 263 10.36 16.64 3.98
CA ILE A 263 11.21 17.79 3.62
C ILE A 263 10.82 18.36 2.24
N LYS A 264 10.42 17.51 1.30
CA LYS A 264 10.05 17.86 -0.08
C LYS A 264 8.54 17.73 -0.31
N GLY A 265 7.76 18.31 0.60
CA GLY A 265 6.29 18.27 0.59
C GLY A 265 5.66 19.02 -0.59
N SER A 266 4.32 18.98 -0.71
CA SER A 266 3.57 19.54 -1.84
C SER A 266 3.78 21.05 -2.07
N ASN A 267 4.07 21.80 -1.00
CA ASN A 267 4.30 23.25 -1.06
C ASN A 267 5.77 23.61 -1.32
N VAL A 268 6.67 22.62 -1.33
CA VAL A 268 8.10 22.83 -1.57
C VAL A 268 8.37 22.72 -3.06
N LYS A 269 8.61 23.89 -3.68
CA LYS A 269 8.97 23.99 -5.10
C LYS A 269 10.11 23.03 -5.46
N GLY A 270 9.99 22.39 -6.62
CA GLY A 270 11.03 21.51 -7.14
C GLY A 270 11.27 21.64 -8.64
N GLY A 271 12.15 20.76 -9.13
CA GLY A 271 12.45 20.58 -10.54
C GLY A 271 11.27 20.01 -11.31
N VAL A 272 11.13 18.68 -11.23
CA VAL A 272 10.01 17.89 -11.75
C VAL A 272 9.17 17.45 -10.56
N GLY A 273 8.09 18.20 -10.31
CA GLY A 273 7.23 18.07 -9.15
C GLY A 273 7.62 18.93 -7.94
N PRO A 274 6.75 18.99 -6.92
CA PRO A 274 5.61 18.08 -6.74
C PRO A 274 4.45 18.36 -7.72
N PHE A 275 3.91 17.31 -8.33
CA PHE A 275 2.70 17.34 -9.17
C PHE A 275 1.83 16.13 -8.88
N GLY A 276 0.51 16.26 -8.97
CA GLY A 276 -0.41 15.19 -8.63
C GLY A 276 -1.82 15.67 -8.37
N LEU A 277 -2.49 15.03 -7.41
CA LEU A 277 -3.85 15.34 -6.97
C LEU A 277 -3.84 16.02 -5.60
N ILE A 278 -4.81 16.90 -5.38
CA ILE A 278 -5.16 17.45 -4.07
C ILE A 278 -6.58 16.95 -3.77
N THR A 279 -6.67 15.98 -2.88
CA THR A 279 -7.91 15.29 -2.51
C THR A 279 -8.51 15.86 -1.24
N LEU A 280 -9.82 15.68 -1.05
CA LEU A 280 -10.54 16.10 0.17
C LEU A 280 -10.17 17.51 0.60
N ALA A 281 -10.28 18.45 -0.34
CA ALA A 281 -9.80 19.81 -0.18
C ALA A 281 -10.91 20.83 0.02
N THR A 282 -10.66 21.92 0.74
CA THR A 282 -11.49 23.12 0.69
C THR A 282 -11.08 24.02 -0.49
N PRO A 283 -11.94 24.93 -0.99
CA PRO A 283 -11.60 25.83 -2.09
C PRO A 283 -10.37 26.72 -1.86
N ASP A 284 -10.19 27.14 -0.62
CA ASP A 284 -9.09 27.97 -0.14
C ASP A 284 -7.83 27.16 0.23
N LEU A 285 -7.91 25.82 0.21
CA LEU A 285 -6.88 24.90 0.71
C LEU A 285 -6.50 25.12 2.18
N GLU A 286 -7.44 25.52 3.03
CA GLU A 286 -7.27 25.42 4.49
C GLU A 286 -7.20 23.95 4.96
N GLU A 287 -7.94 23.05 4.31
CA GLU A 287 -7.79 21.60 4.46
C GLU A 287 -7.55 20.96 3.10
N TYR A 288 -6.64 19.99 3.03
CA TYR A 288 -6.42 19.17 1.85
C TYR A 288 -5.49 17.99 2.13
N THR A 289 -5.59 16.95 1.29
CA THR A 289 -4.68 15.79 1.30
C THR A 289 -4.05 15.63 -0.07
N PRO A 290 -2.81 16.11 -0.29
CA PRO A 290 -2.13 15.99 -1.57
C PRO A 290 -1.50 14.61 -1.73
N VAL A 291 -1.71 14.03 -2.91
CA VAL A 291 -1.07 12.81 -3.40
C VAL A 291 -0.26 13.18 -4.64
N PHE A 292 1.05 13.04 -4.60
CA PHE A 292 1.91 13.63 -5.63
C PHE A 292 3.17 12.85 -5.90
N PHE A 293 3.75 13.10 -7.08
CA PHE A 293 5.06 12.60 -7.47
C PHE A 293 6.13 13.69 -7.45
N ARG A 294 7.37 13.24 -7.28
CA ARG A 294 8.57 14.05 -7.50
C ARG A 294 9.61 13.18 -8.18
N VAL A 295 10.26 13.71 -9.23
CA VAL A 295 11.24 12.96 -10.03
C VAL A 295 12.63 13.55 -9.80
N PHE A 296 13.59 12.66 -9.56
CA PHE A 296 14.99 13.00 -9.31
C PHE A 296 15.91 12.29 -10.30
N LYS A 297 17.07 12.89 -10.58
CA LYS A 297 18.19 12.25 -11.28
C LYS A 297 19.01 11.45 -10.29
N ASP A 298 19.06 10.13 -10.43
CA ASP A 298 19.98 9.29 -9.66
C ASP A 298 21.29 9.14 -10.43
N THR A 299 22.35 9.77 -9.93
CA THR A 299 23.68 9.73 -10.53
C THR A 299 24.36 8.38 -10.39
N LYS A 300 23.91 7.53 -9.46
CA LYS A 300 24.48 6.20 -9.23
C LYS A 300 23.94 5.15 -10.20
N THR A 301 22.64 5.20 -10.47
CA THR A 301 21.96 4.21 -11.34
C THR A 301 21.76 4.70 -12.77
N HIS A 302 21.93 6.02 -13.01
CA HIS A 302 21.58 6.71 -14.26
C HIS A 302 20.12 6.54 -14.68
N LYS A 303 19.26 6.08 -13.77
CA LYS A 303 17.81 5.97 -13.96
C LYS A 303 17.11 7.01 -13.08
N PRO A 304 16.02 7.62 -13.54
CA PRO A 304 15.26 8.54 -12.69
C PRO A 304 14.75 7.83 -11.44
N LYS A 305 14.82 8.51 -10.29
CA LYS A 305 14.22 8.07 -9.03
C LYS A 305 12.89 8.80 -8.87
N VAL A 306 11.79 8.06 -8.81
CA VAL A 306 10.45 8.63 -8.64
C VAL A 306 9.98 8.40 -7.22
N LEU A 307 9.64 9.48 -6.52
CA LEU A 307 9.02 9.47 -5.20
C LEU A 307 7.52 9.69 -5.35
N MET A 308 6.71 8.87 -4.68
CA MET A 308 5.29 9.11 -4.48
C MET A 308 5.03 9.45 -3.01
N CYS A 309 4.22 10.47 -2.79
CA CYS A 309 3.87 11.01 -1.48
C CYS A 309 2.35 11.06 -1.30
N SER A 310 1.88 10.81 -0.08
CA SER A 310 0.55 11.20 0.40
C SER A 310 0.74 11.94 1.74
N ASP A 311 0.35 13.22 1.82
CA ASP A 311 0.67 14.05 2.98
C ASP A 311 -0.57 14.41 3.80
N ALA A 312 -0.80 13.74 4.92
CA ALA A 312 -1.97 14.03 5.75
C ALA A 312 -1.81 15.27 6.64
N ARG A 313 -0.63 15.93 6.70
CA ARG A 313 -0.40 17.06 7.63
C ARG A 313 -1.41 18.20 7.49
N PRO A 314 -1.78 18.67 6.28
CA PRO A 314 -2.78 19.72 6.10
C PRO A 314 -4.23 19.20 5.99
N SER A 315 -4.47 17.90 6.25
CA SER A 315 -5.77 17.27 5.97
C SER A 315 -6.92 17.65 6.89
N SER A 316 -6.64 18.30 8.03
CA SER A 316 -7.66 18.62 9.02
C SER A 316 -7.28 19.80 9.91
N LEU A 317 -8.23 20.72 10.10
CA LEU A 317 -8.20 21.85 11.02
C LEU A 317 -8.51 21.48 12.46
N LYS A 318 -8.88 20.22 12.73
CA LYS A 318 -9.15 19.77 14.08
C LYS A 318 -7.92 19.96 14.96
N GLN A 319 -8.14 20.62 16.08
CA GLN A 319 -7.09 20.89 17.07
C GLN A 319 -6.90 19.68 17.99
N ASP A 320 -5.64 19.39 18.28
CA ASP A 320 -5.25 18.39 19.27
C ASP A 320 -5.72 18.83 20.67
N LYS A 321 -6.32 17.91 21.44
CA LYS A 321 -6.88 18.23 22.78
C LYS A 321 -5.87 18.06 23.92
N GLY A 322 -4.69 17.51 23.63
CA GLY A 322 -3.68 17.25 24.65
C GLY A 322 -2.32 16.85 24.06
N PRO A 323 -1.29 16.70 24.91
CA PRO A 323 0.06 16.36 24.47
C PRO A 323 0.28 14.86 24.24
N LEU A 324 -0.60 13.99 24.74
CA LEU A 324 -0.46 12.54 24.61
C LEU A 324 -0.87 12.08 23.22
N ALA A 325 -0.21 11.03 22.69
CA ALA A 325 -0.51 10.51 21.36
C ALA A 325 -1.99 10.14 21.15
N LYS A 326 -2.68 9.67 22.20
CA LYS A 326 -4.11 9.32 22.16
C LYS A 326 -5.06 10.53 22.02
N ASP A 327 -4.57 11.72 22.38
CA ASP A 327 -5.34 12.99 22.39
C ASP A 327 -5.05 13.83 21.13
N ARG A 328 -4.27 13.26 20.19
CA ARG A 328 -3.79 13.93 18.99
C ARG A 328 -4.13 13.13 17.76
N MET A 329 -4.49 13.81 16.68
CA MET A 329 -4.69 13.13 15.40
C MET A 329 -3.36 12.66 14.80
N TYR A 330 -3.36 11.46 14.24
CA TYR A 330 -2.21 10.92 13.53
C TYR A 330 -2.21 11.37 12.07
N LYS A 331 -1.51 12.46 11.77
CA LYS A 331 -1.46 13.08 10.43
C LYS A 331 -0.05 13.06 9.80
N PRO A 332 0.61 11.90 9.65
CA PRO A 332 1.94 11.85 9.05
C PRO A 332 1.87 12.04 7.52
N PRO A 333 2.98 12.40 6.86
CA PRO A 333 3.16 12.04 5.46
C PRO A 333 3.54 10.56 5.34
N PHE A 334 3.11 9.95 4.24
CA PHE A 334 3.51 8.63 3.79
C PHE A 334 4.16 8.71 2.42
N ALA A 335 5.09 7.80 2.14
CA ALA A 335 5.78 7.79 0.87
C ALA A 335 6.42 6.45 0.53
N GLY A 336 6.56 6.22 -0.77
CA GLY A 336 7.29 5.10 -1.35
C GLY A 336 7.98 5.53 -2.64
N PHE A 337 9.08 4.87 -2.99
CA PHE A 337 9.68 5.03 -4.32
C PHE A 337 8.95 4.17 -5.34
N VAL A 338 8.75 4.71 -6.53
CA VAL A 338 8.02 4.07 -7.63
C VAL A 338 9.02 3.51 -8.65
N ASP A 339 8.98 2.21 -8.89
CA ASP A 339 9.78 1.54 -9.93
C ASP A 339 9.09 1.63 -11.29
N VAL A 340 9.03 2.84 -11.84
CA VAL A 340 8.44 3.16 -13.13
C VAL A 340 9.53 3.46 -14.15
N ASP A 341 9.34 2.97 -15.38
CA ASP A 341 10.19 3.35 -16.50
C ASP A 341 9.74 4.73 -17.01
N MET A 342 10.67 5.69 -16.99
CA MET A 342 10.43 7.08 -17.38
C MET A 342 10.89 7.37 -18.81
N ALA A 343 11.21 6.35 -19.61
CA ALA A 343 11.70 6.52 -20.99
C ALA A 343 10.72 7.29 -21.89
N ASP A 344 9.41 7.15 -21.66
CA ASP A 344 8.37 7.84 -22.42
C ASP A 344 7.80 9.08 -21.70
N GLY A 345 8.36 9.40 -20.53
CA GLY A 345 7.94 10.55 -19.71
C GLY A 345 6.58 10.41 -19.03
N ARG A 346 5.99 9.21 -18.94
CA ARG A 346 4.66 9.00 -18.35
C ARG A 346 4.68 8.44 -16.94
N ILE A 347 3.77 8.91 -16.10
CA ILE A 347 3.47 8.33 -14.78
C ILE A 347 1.97 8.34 -14.56
N SER A 348 1.40 7.18 -14.23
CA SER A 348 0.00 7.05 -13.86
C SER A 348 -0.22 7.10 -12.35
N LEU A 349 -1.38 7.61 -11.94
CA LEU A 349 -1.89 7.58 -10.58
C LEU A 349 -3.39 7.26 -10.64
N ARG A 350 -3.80 6.22 -9.91
CA ARG A 350 -5.20 6.02 -9.56
C ARG A 350 -5.39 6.33 -8.09
N THR A 351 -6.45 7.04 -7.73
CA THR A 351 -6.77 7.37 -6.35
C THR A 351 -8.26 7.12 -6.09
N LEU A 352 -8.54 6.19 -5.17
CA LEU A 352 -9.87 5.99 -4.61
C LEU A 352 -10.02 6.93 -3.41
N ILE A 353 -11.08 7.73 -3.41
CA ILE A 353 -11.42 8.67 -2.35
C ILE A 353 -12.75 8.24 -1.78
N ASP A 354 -12.80 7.95 -0.48
CA ASP A 354 -14.03 7.57 0.21
C ASP A 354 -14.04 8.18 1.62
N HIS A 355 -14.55 9.40 1.70
CA HIS A 355 -14.78 10.20 2.89
C HIS A 355 -13.54 10.38 3.78
N SER A 356 -13.20 9.39 4.59
CA SER A 356 -12.07 9.40 5.53
C SER A 356 -10.87 8.55 5.09
N VAL A 357 -10.92 7.94 3.90
CA VAL A 357 -9.83 7.15 3.34
C VAL A 357 -9.49 7.60 1.92
N VAL A 358 -8.20 7.63 1.64
CA VAL A 358 -7.63 7.86 0.30
C VAL A 358 -6.66 6.73 0.00
N GLU A 359 -6.97 5.88 -0.98
CA GLU A 359 -6.10 4.79 -1.46
C GLU A 359 -5.51 5.17 -2.80
N SER A 360 -4.18 5.31 -2.87
CA SER A 360 -3.48 5.81 -4.05
C SER A 360 -2.52 4.78 -4.64
N PHE A 361 -2.62 4.53 -5.94
CA PHE A 361 -1.93 3.51 -6.70
C PHE A 361 -1.07 4.17 -7.79
N GLY A 362 0.22 4.32 -7.52
CA GLY A 362 1.19 4.87 -8.45
C GLY A 362 1.72 3.83 -9.42
N ALA A 363 1.88 4.22 -10.69
CA ALA A 363 2.41 3.40 -11.77
C ALA A 363 1.75 2.01 -11.85
N LEU A 364 0.42 2.00 -12.00
CA LEU A 364 -0.38 0.78 -12.12
C LEU A 364 -0.23 -0.16 -10.91
N GLY A 365 -0.16 0.39 -9.69
CA GLY A 365 -0.16 -0.39 -8.47
C GLY A 365 1.20 -0.89 -7.99
N LYS A 366 2.30 -0.41 -8.60
CA LYS A 366 3.66 -0.69 -8.14
C LYS A 366 3.99 -0.05 -6.79
N THR A 367 3.38 1.09 -6.50
CA THR A 367 3.47 1.73 -5.19
C THR A 367 2.07 2.09 -4.74
N VAL A 368 1.67 1.61 -3.56
CA VAL A 368 0.36 1.90 -3.00
C VAL A 368 0.51 2.62 -1.66
N ILE A 369 -0.30 3.65 -1.45
CA ILE A 369 -0.36 4.41 -0.21
C ILE A 369 -1.82 4.58 0.21
N THR A 370 -2.17 4.06 1.37
CA THR A 370 -3.46 4.30 2.03
C THR A 370 -3.30 5.41 3.07
N SER A 371 -4.17 6.39 3.09
CA SER A 371 -4.17 7.46 4.10
C SER A 371 -5.54 7.58 4.74
N ARG A 372 -5.57 7.69 6.07
CA ARG A 372 -6.78 8.03 6.83
C ARG A 372 -6.75 9.50 7.20
N VAL A 373 -7.79 10.23 6.84
CA VAL A 373 -7.90 11.68 7.02
C VAL A 373 -9.30 12.07 7.48
N TYR A 374 -9.42 13.14 8.27
CA TYR A 374 -10.69 13.56 8.86
C TYR A 374 -10.82 15.08 8.78
N PRO A 375 -11.03 15.64 7.57
CA PRO A 375 -11.28 17.06 7.40
C PRO A 375 -12.54 17.49 8.17
N VAL A 376 -12.55 18.73 8.64
CA VAL A 376 -13.68 19.35 9.34
C VAL A 376 -14.60 20.06 8.35
N LYS A 377 -14.02 20.71 7.34
CA LYS A 377 -14.70 21.49 6.30
C LYS A 377 -14.80 20.75 4.98
N ALA A 378 -13.74 20.08 4.53
CA ALA A 378 -13.71 19.36 3.25
C ALA A 378 -14.46 18.01 3.31
N VAL A 379 -15.75 18.05 3.69
CA VAL A 379 -16.61 16.88 3.88
C VAL A 379 -17.77 16.92 2.89
N LYS A 380 -18.16 15.74 2.37
CA LYS A 380 -19.29 15.56 1.46
C LYS A 380 -19.24 16.55 0.27
N GLU A 381 -20.29 17.34 0.06
CA GLU A 381 -20.41 18.33 -1.01
C GLU A 381 -19.41 19.50 -0.91
N ASN A 382 -18.81 19.72 0.25
CA ASN A 382 -17.80 20.76 0.46
C ASN A 382 -16.37 20.28 0.17
N ALA A 383 -16.20 19.00 -0.18
CA ALA A 383 -14.92 18.48 -0.64
C ALA A 383 -14.69 18.82 -2.11
N HIS A 384 -13.48 19.26 -2.42
CA HIS A 384 -13.02 19.56 -3.77
C HIS A 384 -11.86 18.64 -4.15
N LEU A 385 -11.68 18.46 -5.47
CA LEU A 385 -10.56 17.75 -6.07
C LEU A 385 -9.81 18.69 -7.01
N TYR A 386 -8.49 18.75 -6.88
CA TYR A 386 -7.65 19.49 -7.81
C TYR A 386 -6.55 18.61 -8.39
N VAL A 387 -6.13 18.92 -9.61
CA VAL A 387 -4.84 18.51 -10.16
C VAL A 387 -3.89 19.69 -10.04
N PHE A 388 -2.65 19.47 -9.64
CA PHE A 388 -1.69 20.56 -9.40
C PHE A 388 -0.28 20.26 -9.89
N ASN A 389 0.49 21.32 -10.09
CA ASN A 389 1.94 21.26 -10.30
C ASN A 389 2.62 22.44 -9.61
N ASN A 390 3.54 22.16 -8.70
CA ASN A 390 4.41 23.14 -8.04
C ASN A 390 5.90 22.94 -8.41
N GLY A 391 6.18 22.13 -9.45
CA GLY A 391 7.49 22.00 -10.07
C GLY A 391 7.73 23.05 -11.15
N THR A 392 9.01 23.36 -11.41
CA THR A 392 9.44 24.29 -12.49
C THR A 392 9.30 23.71 -13.89
N GLN A 393 9.25 22.38 -14.01
CA GLN A 393 8.89 21.69 -15.24
C GLN A 393 7.37 21.71 -15.40
N THR A 394 6.88 22.13 -16.57
CA THR A 394 5.47 21.98 -16.93
C THR A 394 5.15 20.50 -17.05
N VAL A 395 4.03 20.09 -16.47
CA VAL A 395 3.50 18.73 -16.53
C VAL A 395 2.16 18.78 -17.25
N THR A 396 1.94 17.85 -18.17
CA THR A 396 0.68 17.75 -18.91
C THR A 396 -0.18 16.65 -18.28
N ILE A 397 -1.45 16.96 -18.03
CA ILE A 397 -2.50 15.95 -17.85
C ILE A 397 -2.73 15.34 -19.22
N GLU A 398 -2.07 14.22 -19.53
CA GLU A 398 -2.28 13.53 -20.81
C GLU A 398 -3.71 13.01 -20.87
N SER A 399 -4.16 12.36 -19.79
CA SER A 399 -5.55 11.98 -19.58
C SER A 399 -5.90 11.99 -18.10
N LEU A 400 -7.13 12.37 -17.78
CA LEU A 400 -7.75 12.21 -16.46
C LEU A 400 -9.19 11.77 -16.67
N ASN A 401 -9.59 10.73 -15.95
CA ASN A 401 -10.97 10.31 -15.80
C ASN A 401 -11.29 10.29 -14.30
N ALA A 402 -12.39 10.93 -13.90
CA ALA A 402 -12.86 10.87 -12.52
C ALA A 402 -14.33 10.47 -12.51
N TRP A 403 -14.64 9.41 -11.79
CA TRP A 403 -15.99 8.86 -11.65
C TRP A 403 -16.54 9.20 -10.26
N ASN A 404 -17.81 9.58 -10.20
CA ASN A 404 -18.58 9.42 -8.96
C ASN A 404 -18.66 7.94 -8.63
N MET A 405 -18.45 7.61 -7.37
CA MET A 405 -18.64 6.24 -6.91
C MET A 405 -19.98 6.15 -6.21
N GLU A 406 -20.83 5.24 -6.65
CA GLU A 406 -22.07 4.89 -5.98
C GLU A 406 -21.81 4.10 -4.71
N ARG A 407 -22.79 4.09 -3.80
CA ARG A 407 -22.73 3.19 -2.64
C ARG A 407 -22.97 1.76 -3.11
N PRO A 408 -22.34 0.75 -2.47
CA PRO A 408 -22.63 -0.65 -2.78
C PRO A 408 -24.12 -0.95 -2.56
N LEU A 409 -24.78 -1.51 -3.58
CA LEU A 409 -26.22 -1.84 -3.56
C LEU A 409 -26.58 -2.90 -2.50
N GLN A 410 -25.60 -3.73 -2.12
CA GLN A 410 -25.74 -4.74 -1.07
C GLN A 410 -24.73 -4.45 0.05
N MET A 411 -25.01 -3.48 0.91
CA MET A 411 -24.40 -3.40 2.23
C MET A 411 -25.39 -3.98 3.24
N ASN A 412 -25.19 -5.23 3.66
CA ASN A 412 -25.91 -5.88 4.76
C ASN A 412 -27.43 -5.57 4.83
N GLU A 413 -28.21 -6.03 3.86
CA GLU A 413 -29.58 -6.42 4.19
C GLU A 413 -29.49 -7.78 4.92
N GLY A 414 -29.41 -7.70 6.26
CA GLY A 414 -29.71 -8.80 7.18
C GLY A 414 -29.02 -10.13 6.92
N ALA A 415 -27.77 -10.28 7.38
CA ALA A 415 -27.37 -11.57 7.93
C ALA A 415 -28.01 -11.69 9.33
N LEU A 416 -29.27 -12.10 9.37
CA LEU A 416 -29.92 -12.66 10.56
C LEU A 416 -29.74 -14.17 10.57
#